data_AF-A0A9J6NZV6-F1
#
_entry.id   AF-A0A9J6NZV6-F1
#
_cell.length_a   1.000
_cell.length_b   1.000
_cell.length_c   1.000
_cell.angle_alpha   90.00
_cell.angle_beta   90.00
_cell.angle_gamma   90.00
#
_symmetry.space_group_name_H-M   'P 1'
#
loop_
_entity.id
_entity.type
_entity.pdbx_description
1 polymer ?
#
loop_
_entity_poly.entity_id
_entity_poly.type
_entity_poly.pdbx_seq_one_letter_code
_entity_poly.pdbx_strand_id
1 'polypeptide(L)'
;MREYSIKQIKEILNDILKEQVFGIQAIGNHELNRHLVYCFISNNEKMIFKIYYKKHKRNKEVGALSMLKDLSIRCPHVYKVGQLKSGEEWAIMKYIGDYTLDEIILNKDLLDKHLCEIQKIFFQVGKNIAFIHKQMIKDGFYKIYENGYKKRYENYDKFMINKFEIYERWIRNKRYPEEDMKYIEEALGYVNKNIKDLMGICESSLIHNDIDGRNIIVNIVEGKIKFSGLIDFEQCCIDYAGRDLVFFYRRYFLNKEFQDKGFEEQFLRGYAEARRIPKYFEENLNLLLMIEGVRICSWTYGIFPDYYEEGINLLKLCLKKE
;
A
#
# COMPACT_ATOMS: atom_id res chain seq x y z
N MET A 1 -20.28 -1.96 18.29
CA MET A 1 -19.50 -2.53 17.15
C MET A 1 -20.05 -3.91 16.88
N ARG A 2 -20.22 -4.32 15.61
CA ARG A 2 -20.82 -5.62 15.32
C ARG A 2 -19.73 -6.66 15.23
N GLU A 3 -19.70 -7.54 16.21
CA GLU A 3 -18.93 -8.78 16.13
C GLU A 3 -19.81 -9.82 15.45
N TYR A 4 -19.29 -10.44 14.40
CA TYR A 4 -19.93 -11.60 13.80
C TYR A 4 -19.21 -12.84 14.32
N SER A 5 -19.97 -13.74 14.92
CA SER A 5 -19.48 -15.09 15.19
C SER A 5 -19.18 -15.81 13.88
N ILE A 6 -18.26 -16.77 13.91
CA ILE A 6 -17.95 -17.63 12.75
C ILE A 6 -19.21 -18.33 12.22
N LYS A 7 -20.14 -18.70 13.11
CA LYS A 7 -21.43 -19.28 12.71
C LYS A 7 -22.27 -18.30 11.88
N GLN A 8 -22.38 -17.04 12.29
CA GLN A 8 -23.11 -16.02 11.53
C GLN A 8 -22.45 -15.73 10.18
N ILE A 9 -21.11 -15.67 10.13
CA ILE A 9 -20.39 -15.51 8.86
C ILE A 9 -20.66 -16.69 7.92
N LYS A 10 -20.71 -17.91 8.45
CA LYS A 10 -21.06 -19.11 7.69
C LYS A 10 -22.46 -19.02 7.08
N GLU A 11 -23.44 -18.63 7.90
CA GLU A 11 -24.83 -18.46 7.46
C GLU A 11 -24.95 -17.39 6.36
N ILE A 12 -24.25 -16.26 6.52
CA ILE A 12 -24.17 -15.19 5.51
C ILE A 12 -23.57 -15.72 4.20
N LEU A 13 -22.43 -16.41 4.27
CA LEU A 13 -21.76 -16.91 3.07
C LEU A 13 -22.57 -18.00 2.35
N ASN A 14 -23.19 -18.92 3.09
CA ASN A 14 -24.10 -19.92 2.51
C ASN A 14 -25.27 -19.24 1.78
N ASP A 15 -25.84 -18.18 2.35
CA ASP A 15 -26.93 -17.43 1.71
C ASP A 15 -26.46 -16.67 0.45
N ILE A 16 -25.26 -16.08 0.48
CA ILE A 16 -24.68 -15.36 -0.65
C ILE A 16 -24.33 -16.29 -1.80
N LEU A 17 -23.68 -17.42 -1.52
CA LEU A 17 -23.14 -18.33 -2.52
C LEU A 17 -24.14 -19.39 -2.97
N LYS A 18 -25.20 -19.65 -2.18
CA LYS A 18 -26.19 -20.71 -2.42
C LYS A 18 -25.56 -22.11 -2.47
N GLU A 19 -24.52 -22.31 -1.69
CA GLU A 19 -23.76 -23.55 -1.59
C GLU A 19 -23.19 -23.73 -0.18
N GLN A 20 -22.62 -24.90 0.10
CA GLN A 20 -22.08 -25.22 1.42
C GLN A 20 -20.66 -24.67 1.58
N VAL A 21 -20.48 -23.82 2.60
CA VAL A 21 -19.18 -23.30 3.00
C VAL A 21 -18.55 -24.18 4.06
N PHE A 22 -17.25 -24.44 3.91
CA PHE A 22 -16.43 -25.22 4.82
C PHE A 22 -15.26 -24.38 5.34
N GLY A 23 -14.70 -24.79 6.48
CA GLY A 23 -13.44 -24.25 7.03
C GLY A 23 -13.33 -22.73 7.01
N ILE A 24 -14.06 -22.05 7.90
CA ILE A 24 -14.00 -20.58 8.02
C ILE A 24 -13.03 -20.20 9.13
N GLN A 25 -12.11 -19.30 8.82
CA GLN A 25 -11.14 -18.76 9.76
C GLN A 25 -11.03 -17.24 9.60
N ALA A 26 -10.97 -16.52 10.73
CA ALA A 26 -10.59 -15.11 10.73
C ALA A 26 -9.09 -14.97 10.46
N ILE A 27 -8.70 -14.15 9.49
CA ILE A 27 -7.29 -13.98 9.07
C ILE A 27 -6.84 -12.51 9.00
N GLY A 28 -7.66 -11.59 9.50
CA GLY A 28 -7.36 -10.15 9.49
C GLY A 28 -7.23 -9.58 10.89
N ASN A 29 -6.74 -8.35 10.95
CA ASN A 29 -6.59 -7.55 12.17
C ASN A 29 -7.93 -6.96 12.61
N HIS A 30 -8.85 -7.83 13.06
CA HIS A 30 -10.23 -7.46 13.38
C HIS A 30 -10.30 -6.46 14.53
N GLU A 31 -9.32 -6.47 15.44
CA GLU A 31 -9.17 -5.54 16.57
C GLU A 31 -8.98 -4.08 16.15
N LEU A 32 -8.49 -3.83 14.94
CA LEU A 32 -8.36 -2.47 14.39
C LEU A 32 -9.71 -1.87 13.98
N ASN A 33 -10.77 -2.68 13.91
CA ASN A 33 -12.14 -2.25 13.61
C ASN A 33 -12.27 -1.48 12.30
N ARG A 34 -11.45 -1.86 11.31
CA ARG A 34 -11.46 -1.29 9.97
C ARG A 34 -12.26 -2.17 9.02
N HIS A 35 -11.96 -3.47 9.03
CA HIS A 35 -12.57 -4.50 8.20
C HIS A 35 -12.58 -5.83 8.95
N LEU A 36 -13.46 -6.74 8.55
CA LEU A 36 -13.37 -8.14 8.91
C LEU A 36 -12.96 -8.95 7.69
N VAL A 37 -11.91 -9.76 7.83
CA VAL A 37 -11.39 -10.61 6.76
C VAL A 37 -11.43 -12.06 7.22
N TYR A 38 -12.09 -12.90 6.43
CA TYR A 38 -12.23 -14.32 6.66
C TYR A 38 -11.70 -15.11 5.45
N CYS A 39 -10.98 -16.18 5.73
CA CYS A 39 -10.69 -17.22 4.76
C CYS A 39 -11.74 -18.31 4.88
N PHE A 40 -12.23 -18.83 3.76
CA PHE A 40 -13.16 -19.93 3.73
C PHE A 40 -12.91 -20.86 2.54
N ILE A 41 -13.50 -22.06 2.58
CA ILE A 41 -13.46 -23.02 1.47
C ILE A 41 -14.88 -23.19 0.92
N SER A 42 -15.02 -23.08 -0.39
CA SER A 42 -16.26 -23.40 -1.10
C SER A 42 -15.94 -24.10 -2.41
N ASN A 43 -16.66 -25.17 -2.76
CA ASN A 43 -16.38 -26.01 -3.94
C ASN A 43 -14.90 -26.40 -4.10
N ASN A 44 -14.24 -26.76 -3.00
CA ASN A 44 -12.79 -27.06 -2.94
C ASN A 44 -11.86 -25.89 -3.32
N GLU A 45 -12.36 -24.66 -3.41
CA GLU A 45 -11.57 -23.46 -3.61
C GLU A 45 -11.45 -22.63 -2.32
N LYS A 46 -10.23 -22.18 -2.02
CA LYS A 46 -9.96 -21.26 -0.90
C LYS A 46 -10.25 -19.83 -1.37
N MET A 47 -11.05 -19.10 -0.60
CA MET A 47 -11.51 -17.75 -0.91
C MET A 47 -11.40 -16.83 0.29
N ILE A 48 -11.42 -15.53 0.04
CA ILE A 48 -11.47 -14.46 1.04
C ILE A 48 -12.81 -13.78 1.02
N PHE A 49 -13.41 -13.59 2.20
CA PHE A 49 -14.56 -12.74 2.43
C PHE A 49 -14.15 -11.53 3.27
N LYS A 50 -14.28 -10.33 2.70
CA LYS A 50 -13.92 -9.06 3.35
C LYS A 50 -15.18 -8.21 3.54
N ILE A 51 -15.48 -7.84 4.78
CA ILE A 51 -16.55 -6.91 5.17
C ILE A 51 -15.91 -5.56 5.53
N TYR A 52 -16.38 -4.48 4.91
CA TYR A 52 -15.80 -3.16 5.02
C TYR A 52 -16.63 -2.26 5.95
N TYR A 53 -16.03 -1.80 7.05
CA TYR A 53 -16.70 -0.85 7.96
C TYR A 53 -16.40 0.61 7.61
N LYS A 54 -15.30 0.87 6.92
CA LYS A 54 -14.97 2.21 6.43
C LYS A 54 -15.62 2.42 5.07
N LYS A 55 -16.50 3.43 5.02
CA LYS A 55 -17.19 3.83 3.78
C LYS A 55 -16.21 3.97 2.62
N HIS A 56 -16.62 3.47 1.45
CA HIS A 56 -15.92 3.57 0.17
C HIS A 56 -14.63 2.75 0.02
N LYS A 57 -14.21 1.97 1.04
CA LYS A 57 -13.02 1.14 0.92
C LYS A 57 -13.21 0.00 -0.08
N ARG A 58 -14.37 -0.67 -0.04
CA ARG A 58 -14.77 -1.66 -1.05
C ARG A 58 -14.68 -1.09 -2.46
N ASN A 59 -15.31 0.07 -2.69
CA ASN A 59 -15.40 0.67 -4.02
C ASN A 59 -14.02 1.01 -4.60
N LYS A 60 -13.07 1.44 -3.75
CA LYS A 60 -11.69 1.70 -4.17
C LYS A 60 -10.99 0.41 -4.58
N GLU A 61 -11.06 -0.60 -3.72
CA GLU A 61 -10.39 -1.89 -3.95
C GLU A 61 -10.94 -2.58 -5.19
N VAL A 62 -12.27 -2.72 -5.30
CA VAL A 62 -12.93 -3.34 -6.46
C VAL A 62 -12.67 -2.54 -7.73
N GLY A 63 -12.74 -1.22 -7.67
CA GLY A 63 -12.43 -0.35 -8.81
C GLY A 63 -10.99 -0.52 -9.30
N ALA A 64 -10.02 -0.54 -8.38
CA ALA A 64 -8.61 -0.76 -8.71
C ALA A 64 -8.39 -2.16 -9.31
N LEU A 65 -8.91 -3.22 -8.67
CA LEU A 65 -8.77 -4.60 -9.17
C LEU A 65 -9.43 -4.80 -10.55
N SER A 66 -10.55 -4.12 -10.81
CA SER A 66 -11.18 -4.12 -12.13
C SER A 66 -10.28 -3.53 -13.22
N MET A 67 -9.51 -2.49 -12.92
CA MET A 67 -8.55 -1.89 -13.86
C MET A 67 -7.34 -2.79 -14.11
N LEU A 68 -7.07 -3.74 -13.22
CA LEU A 68 -5.93 -4.65 -13.31
C LEU A 68 -6.29 -6.02 -13.90
N LYS A 69 -7.58 -6.30 -14.12
CA LYS A 69 -8.08 -7.63 -14.49
C LYS A 69 -7.45 -8.20 -15.76
N ASP A 70 -7.18 -7.36 -16.75
CA ASP A 70 -6.63 -7.77 -18.04
C ASP A 70 -5.09 -7.69 -18.10
N LEU A 71 -4.46 -7.34 -16.97
CA LEU A 71 -3.01 -7.25 -16.86
C LEU A 71 -2.45 -8.54 -16.28
N SER A 72 -1.22 -8.89 -16.67
CA SER A 72 -0.50 -10.02 -16.11
C SER A 72 0.04 -9.74 -14.69
N ILE A 73 -0.73 -9.05 -13.86
CA ILE A 73 -0.41 -8.73 -12.48
C ILE A 73 -1.04 -9.78 -11.58
N ARG A 74 -0.25 -10.30 -10.64
CA ARG A 74 -0.75 -11.23 -9.63
C ARG A 74 -1.41 -10.45 -8.50
N CYS A 75 -2.74 -10.36 -8.51
CA CYS A 75 -3.55 -9.67 -7.51
C CYS A 75 -4.91 -10.39 -7.30
N PRO A 76 -5.70 -10.03 -6.27
CA PRO A 76 -6.96 -10.73 -5.99
C PRO A 76 -7.93 -10.58 -7.14
N HIS A 77 -8.53 -11.70 -7.55
CA HIS A 77 -9.67 -11.66 -8.45
C HIS A 77 -10.96 -11.50 -7.65
N VAL A 78 -11.71 -10.43 -7.90
CA VAL A 78 -13.01 -10.20 -7.26
C VAL A 78 -14.03 -11.15 -7.89
N TYR A 79 -14.57 -12.05 -7.08
CA TYR A 79 -15.58 -13.03 -7.50
C TYR A 79 -16.99 -12.46 -7.38
N LYS A 80 -17.31 -11.86 -6.22
CA LYS A 80 -18.64 -11.31 -5.94
C LYS A 80 -18.54 -10.14 -4.99
N VAL A 81 -19.46 -9.19 -5.12
CA VAL A 81 -19.59 -8.04 -4.22
C VAL A 81 -21.04 -7.86 -3.82
N GLY A 82 -21.27 -7.17 -2.71
CA GLY A 82 -22.63 -6.79 -2.32
C GLY A 82 -22.67 -6.00 -1.03
N GLN A 83 -23.86 -5.94 -0.45
CA GLN A 83 -24.13 -5.27 0.82
C GLN A 83 -24.92 -6.22 1.72
N LEU A 84 -24.61 -6.24 3.01
CA LEU A 84 -25.42 -6.95 4.00
C LEU A 84 -26.72 -6.18 4.22
N LYS A 85 -27.75 -6.84 4.77
CA LYS A 85 -29.03 -6.19 5.15
C LYS A 85 -28.84 -4.99 6.08
N SER A 86 -27.74 -5.00 6.81
CA SER A 86 -27.33 -3.97 7.75
C SER A 86 -26.58 -2.79 7.14
N GLY A 87 -26.27 -2.84 5.84
CA GLY A 87 -25.64 -1.74 5.10
C GLY A 87 -24.12 -1.86 4.95
N GLU A 88 -23.46 -2.79 5.64
CA GLU A 88 -22.03 -3.01 5.47
C GLU A 88 -21.74 -3.61 4.08
N GLU A 89 -20.76 -3.03 3.40
CA GLU A 89 -20.31 -3.47 2.09
C GLU A 89 -19.40 -4.70 2.24
N TRP A 90 -19.45 -5.64 1.29
CA TRP A 90 -18.59 -6.82 1.29
C TRP A 90 -18.09 -7.20 -0.10
N ALA A 91 -16.97 -7.94 -0.12
CA ALA A 91 -16.42 -8.56 -1.32
C ALA A 91 -15.94 -9.98 -1.02
N ILE A 92 -16.14 -10.88 -1.99
CA ILE A 92 -15.54 -12.22 -2.05
C ILE A 92 -14.49 -12.19 -3.15
N MET A 93 -13.28 -12.63 -2.83
CA MET A 93 -12.14 -12.63 -3.75
C MET A 93 -11.33 -13.92 -3.64
N LYS A 94 -10.57 -14.23 -4.69
CA LYS A 94 -9.69 -15.40 -4.72
C LYS A 94 -8.57 -15.30 -3.69
N TYR A 95 -8.30 -16.41 -3.01
CA TYR A 95 -7.13 -16.52 -2.12
C TYR A 95 -5.82 -16.58 -2.90
N ILE A 96 -4.76 -15.91 -2.41
CA ILE A 96 -3.49 -15.79 -3.14
C ILE A 96 -2.35 -16.56 -2.48
N GLY A 97 -2.32 -16.64 -1.14
CA GLY A 97 -1.23 -17.33 -0.47
C GLY A 97 -1.20 -17.13 1.03
N ASP A 98 -0.27 -17.86 1.66
CA ASP A 98 -0.30 -18.14 3.09
C ASP A 98 0.60 -17.23 3.93
N TYR A 99 1.64 -16.62 3.33
CA TYR A 99 2.59 -15.78 4.06
C TYR A 99 2.74 -14.41 3.42
N THR A 100 2.90 -13.39 4.25
CA THR A 100 3.37 -12.08 3.84
C THR A 100 4.90 -12.08 3.69
N LEU A 101 5.44 -11.16 2.89
CA LEU A 101 6.90 -11.02 2.76
C LEU A 101 7.53 -10.56 4.08
N ASP A 102 6.86 -9.68 4.83
CA ASP A 102 7.36 -9.18 6.13
C ASP A 102 7.56 -10.34 7.14
N GLU A 103 6.67 -11.33 7.18
CA GLU A 103 6.84 -12.54 8.01
C GLU A 103 8.11 -13.33 7.69
N ILE A 104 8.56 -13.29 6.44
CA ILE A 104 9.78 -13.97 5.98
C ILE A 104 11.02 -13.11 6.27
N ILE A 105 11.04 -11.85 5.83
CA ILE A 105 12.26 -11.03 5.86
C ILE A 105 12.58 -10.47 7.24
N LEU A 106 11.61 -10.40 8.16
CA LEU A 106 11.85 -10.01 9.55
C LEU A 106 12.38 -11.17 10.39
N ASN A 107 12.29 -12.41 9.89
CA ASN A 107 12.93 -13.57 10.49
C ASN A 107 14.31 -13.79 9.86
N LYS A 108 15.38 -13.52 10.62
CA LYS A 108 16.76 -13.58 10.11
C LYS A 108 17.14 -14.95 9.54
N ASP A 109 16.71 -16.03 10.20
CA ASP A 109 17.02 -17.39 9.74
C ASP A 109 16.36 -17.70 8.40
N LEU A 110 15.09 -17.27 8.21
CA LEU A 110 14.39 -17.42 6.94
C LEU A 110 14.95 -16.51 5.86
N LEU A 111 15.29 -15.26 6.21
CA LEU A 111 15.89 -14.29 5.32
C LEU A 111 17.20 -14.81 4.72
N ASP A 112 18.11 -15.29 5.56
CA ASP A 112 19.42 -15.77 5.11
C ASP A 112 19.30 -17.10 4.36
N LYS A 113 18.42 -18.01 4.82
CA LYS A 113 18.16 -19.28 4.13
C LYS A 113 17.58 -19.11 2.73
N HIS A 114 16.76 -18.08 2.50
CA HIS A 114 16.01 -17.87 1.26
C HIS A 114 16.41 -16.59 0.52
N LEU A 115 17.63 -16.09 0.75
CA LEU A 115 18.09 -14.81 0.22
C LEU A 115 17.91 -14.69 -1.30
N CYS A 116 18.31 -15.71 -2.05
CA CYS A 116 18.21 -15.75 -3.51
C CYS A 116 16.75 -15.69 -4.00
N GLU A 117 15.83 -16.38 -3.33
CA GLU A 117 14.39 -16.33 -3.61
C GLU A 117 13.82 -14.95 -3.30
N ILE A 118 14.20 -14.36 -2.16
CA ILE A 118 13.74 -13.03 -1.74
C ILE A 118 14.20 -11.95 -2.71
N GLN A 119 15.45 -12.01 -3.18
CA GLN A 119 15.95 -11.15 -4.27
C GLN A 119 15.09 -11.26 -5.54
N LYS A 120 14.72 -12.48 -5.94
CA LYS A 120 13.82 -12.69 -7.09
C LYS A 120 12.41 -12.15 -6.83
N ILE A 121 11.93 -12.20 -5.58
CA ILE A 121 10.65 -11.62 -5.18
C ILE A 121 10.70 -10.09 -5.31
N PHE A 122 11.74 -9.42 -4.81
CA PHE A 122 11.90 -7.97 -4.99
C PHE A 122 11.89 -7.57 -6.47
N PHE A 123 12.59 -8.31 -7.32
CA PHE A 123 12.52 -8.13 -8.77
C PHE A 123 11.10 -8.28 -9.33
N GLN A 124 10.38 -9.34 -8.95
CA GLN A 124 9.01 -9.58 -9.40
C GLN A 124 8.03 -8.52 -8.90
N VAL A 125 8.20 -8.05 -7.67
CA VAL A 125 7.40 -6.96 -7.08
C VAL A 125 7.66 -5.66 -7.83
N GLY A 126 8.92 -5.28 -8.07
CA GLY A 126 9.26 -4.10 -8.87
C GLY A 126 8.60 -4.13 -10.24
N LYS A 127 8.64 -5.28 -10.92
CA LYS A 127 7.98 -5.49 -12.21
C LYS A 127 6.45 -5.34 -12.14
N ASN A 128 5.80 -5.92 -11.13
CA ASN A 128 4.34 -5.81 -10.96
C ASN A 128 3.92 -4.37 -10.65
N ILE A 129 4.67 -3.65 -9.82
CA ILE A 129 4.40 -2.24 -9.50
C ILE A 129 4.57 -1.37 -10.76
N ALA A 130 5.60 -1.61 -11.56
CA ALA A 130 5.75 -0.92 -12.84
C ALA A 130 4.57 -1.17 -13.81
N PHE A 131 4.02 -2.39 -13.85
CA PHE A 131 2.82 -2.68 -14.63
C PHE A 131 1.56 -1.96 -14.12
N ILE A 132 1.38 -1.86 -12.80
CA ILE A 132 0.31 -1.06 -12.18
C ILE A 132 0.47 0.39 -12.62
N HIS A 133 1.67 0.94 -12.45
CA HIS A 133 1.96 2.32 -12.80
C HIS A 133 1.79 2.58 -14.30
N LYS A 134 2.05 1.60 -15.17
CA LYS A 134 1.87 1.73 -16.63
C LYS A 134 0.42 2.00 -17.03
N GLN A 135 -0.55 1.76 -16.15
CA GLN A 135 -1.93 2.25 -16.31
C GLN A 135 -1.98 3.77 -16.12
N MET A 136 -1.33 4.48 -17.06
CA MET A 136 -1.30 5.92 -17.11
C MET A 136 -2.70 6.43 -17.39
N ILE A 137 -3.16 7.33 -16.54
CA ILE A 137 -4.43 8.01 -16.75
C ILE A 137 -4.12 9.47 -16.98
N LYS A 138 -4.36 9.93 -18.21
CA LYS A 138 -4.07 11.31 -18.64
C LYS A 138 -5.02 12.34 -18.01
N ASP A 139 -6.01 11.87 -17.25
CA ASP A 139 -7.06 12.69 -16.66
C ASP A 139 -6.73 13.25 -15.26
N GLY A 140 -5.45 13.43 -14.93
CA GLY A 140 -5.02 14.08 -13.68
C GLY A 140 -5.10 13.19 -12.45
N PHE A 141 -5.23 13.80 -11.27
CA PHE A 141 -5.00 13.13 -9.96
C PHE A 141 -6.29 13.01 -9.15
N TYR A 142 -6.65 11.79 -8.74
CA TYR A 142 -7.93 11.54 -8.06
C TYR A 142 -8.01 10.19 -7.33
N LYS A 143 -8.99 10.09 -6.42
CA LYS A 143 -9.37 8.82 -5.78
C LYS A 143 -10.29 8.03 -6.71
N ILE A 144 -10.01 6.74 -6.85
CA ILE A 144 -10.78 5.80 -7.68
C ILE A 144 -11.93 5.23 -6.86
N TYR A 145 -13.07 5.02 -7.50
CA TYR A 145 -14.22 4.33 -6.94
C TYR A 145 -14.83 3.45 -8.05
N GLU A 146 -15.48 2.35 -7.67
CA GLU A 146 -16.24 1.48 -8.57
C GLU A 146 -17.15 2.25 -9.55
N ASN A 147 -17.75 3.36 -9.11
CA ASN A 147 -18.65 4.19 -9.91
C ASN A 147 -18.02 5.53 -10.39
N GLY A 148 -16.69 5.65 -10.47
CA GLY A 148 -16.00 6.84 -10.99
C GLY A 148 -15.02 7.49 -10.01
N TYR A 149 -15.01 8.83 -9.93
CA TYR A 149 -14.08 9.62 -9.09
C TYR A 149 -14.78 10.70 -8.27
N LYS A 150 -14.23 11.07 -7.10
CA LYS A 150 -14.87 12.03 -6.15
C LYS A 150 -14.23 13.42 -6.13
N LYS A 151 -12.94 13.54 -6.43
CA LYS A 151 -12.22 14.81 -6.46
C LYS A 151 -11.04 14.70 -7.41
N ARG A 152 -11.03 15.54 -8.44
CA ARG A 152 -10.02 15.57 -9.50
C ARG A 152 -9.22 16.86 -9.40
N TYR A 153 -7.91 16.73 -9.52
CA TYR A 153 -7.01 17.86 -9.70
C TYR A 153 -6.49 17.81 -11.13
N GLU A 154 -6.59 18.94 -11.83
CA GLU A 154 -6.24 19.07 -13.25
C GLU A 154 -4.75 18.88 -13.51
N ASN A 155 -3.91 19.28 -12.55
CA ASN A 155 -2.47 19.14 -12.64
C ASN A 155 -1.86 18.71 -11.30
N TYR A 156 -0.64 18.20 -11.39
CA TYR A 156 0.13 17.70 -10.25
C TYR A 156 0.46 18.79 -9.24
N ASP A 157 0.77 20.00 -9.72
CA ASP A 157 1.22 21.10 -8.88
C ASP A 157 0.13 21.51 -7.88
N LYS A 158 -1.09 21.76 -8.35
CA LYS A 158 -2.26 22.05 -7.50
C LYS A 158 -2.53 20.91 -6.52
N PHE A 159 -2.35 19.67 -6.97
CA PHE A 159 -2.57 18.50 -6.14
C PHE A 159 -1.55 18.37 -5.01
N MET A 160 -0.26 18.52 -5.31
CA MET A 160 0.82 18.42 -4.34
C MET A 160 0.82 19.56 -3.33
N ILE A 161 0.66 20.81 -3.81
CA ILE A 161 0.54 21.97 -2.93
C ILE A 161 -0.62 21.76 -1.96
N ASN A 162 -1.80 21.40 -2.46
CA ASN A 162 -2.96 21.20 -1.61
C ASN A 162 -2.80 20.05 -0.61
N LYS A 163 -2.16 18.95 -0.99
CA LYS A 163 -1.83 17.86 -0.07
C LYS A 163 -0.88 18.32 1.03
N PHE A 164 0.19 19.03 0.65
CA PHE A 164 1.20 19.48 1.58
C PHE A 164 0.65 20.51 2.58
N GLU A 165 -0.17 21.47 2.11
CA GLU A 165 -0.89 22.42 2.97
C GLU A 165 -1.79 21.72 4.00
N ILE A 166 -2.41 20.58 3.64
CA ILE A 166 -3.20 19.78 4.58
C ILE A 166 -2.30 19.18 5.66
N TYR A 167 -1.14 18.64 5.29
CA TYR A 167 -0.19 18.07 6.25
C TYR A 167 0.34 19.13 7.20
N GLU A 168 0.75 20.29 6.67
CA GLU A 168 1.19 21.41 7.49
C GLU A 168 0.09 21.85 8.45
N ARG A 169 -1.14 22.05 7.96
CA ARG A 169 -2.27 22.42 8.82
C ARG A 169 -2.50 21.41 9.95
N TRP A 170 -2.41 20.11 9.66
CA TRP A 170 -2.58 19.08 10.69
C TRP A 170 -1.45 19.09 11.72
N ILE A 171 -0.22 19.37 11.29
CA ILE A 171 0.92 19.54 12.18
C ILE A 171 0.69 20.76 13.10
N ARG A 172 0.36 21.92 12.52
CA ARG A 172 0.14 23.16 13.29
C ARG A 172 -0.99 23.03 14.32
N ASN A 173 -1.95 22.14 14.10
CA ASN A 173 -3.08 21.88 15.00
C ASN A 173 -2.77 20.87 16.12
N LYS A 174 -1.54 20.37 16.22
CA LYS A 174 -1.11 19.40 17.21
C LYS A 174 0.01 19.98 18.08
N ARG A 175 0.15 19.44 19.29
CA ARG A 175 1.22 19.80 20.23
C ARG A 175 2.24 18.66 20.24
N TYR A 176 3.29 18.77 19.45
CA TYR A 176 4.40 17.80 19.42
C TYR A 176 5.41 18.09 20.53
N PRO A 177 6.25 17.10 20.90
CA PRO A 177 7.44 17.35 21.70
C PRO A 177 8.34 18.40 21.03
N GLU A 178 8.95 19.29 21.82
CA GLU A 178 9.77 20.40 21.29
C GLU A 178 10.94 19.90 20.44
N GLU A 179 11.58 18.82 20.88
CA GLU A 179 12.69 18.16 20.18
C GLU A 179 12.29 17.63 18.81
N ASP A 180 11.09 17.08 18.67
CA ASP A 180 10.56 16.59 17.40
C ASP A 180 10.11 17.74 16.51
N MET A 181 9.49 18.76 17.11
CA MET A 181 8.99 19.94 16.40
C MET A 181 10.11 20.66 15.67
N LYS A 182 11.34 20.68 16.21
CA LYS A 182 12.52 21.20 15.52
C LYS A 182 12.72 20.55 14.15
N TYR A 183 12.74 19.21 14.09
CA TYR A 183 12.94 18.48 12.84
C TYR A 183 11.75 18.63 11.89
N ILE A 184 10.54 18.70 12.43
CA ILE A 184 9.32 18.91 11.64
C ILE A 184 9.35 20.29 10.98
N GLU A 185 9.66 21.36 11.71
CA GLU A 185 9.73 22.73 11.16
C GLU A 185 10.85 22.88 10.13
N GLU A 186 12.01 22.30 10.39
CA GLU A 186 13.14 22.31 9.44
C GLU A 186 12.76 21.60 8.14
N ALA A 187 12.11 20.44 8.23
CA ALA A 187 11.59 19.71 7.09
C ALA A 187 10.49 20.48 6.35
N LEU A 188 9.54 21.10 7.06
CA LEU A 188 8.50 21.95 6.46
C LEU A 188 9.12 23.11 5.67
N GLY A 189 10.12 23.78 6.26
CA GLY A 189 10.85 24.87 5.63
C GLY A 189 11.56 24.43 4.35
N TYR A 190 12.27 23.30 4.39
CA TYR A 190 12.93 22.78 3.19
C TYR A 190 11.92 22.34 2.12
N VAL A 191 10.84 21.62 2.48
CA VAL A 191 9.83 21.24 1.48
C VAL A 191 9.26 22.48 0.82
N ASN A 192 8.86 23.50 1.60
CA ASN A 192 8.30 24.73 1.04
C ASN A 192 9.27 25.44 0.07
N LYS A 193 10.57 25.41 0.36
CA LYS A 193 11.60 26.01 -0.52
C LYS A 193 11.78 25.24 -1.83
N ASN A 194 11.67 23.91 -1.80
CA ASN A 194 12.07 23.03 -2.90
C ASN A 194 10.90 22.30 -3.59
N ILE A 195 9.65 22.44 -3.14
CA ILE A 195 8.47 21.75 -3.74
C ILE A 195 8.28 22.08 -5.22
N LYS A 196 8.79 23.24 -5.66
CA LYS A 196 8.82 23.65 -7.08
C LYS A 196 9.62 22.70 -7.97
N ASP A 197 10.60 21.96 -7.41
CA ASP A 197 11.42 21.02 -8.17
C ASP A 197 10.64 19.74 -8.52
N LEU A 198 9.47 19.56 -7.88
CA LEU A 198 8.49 18.53 -8.24
C LEU A 198 7.39 19.06 -9.18
N MET A 199 7.37 20.35 -9.51
CA MET A 199 6.33 20.90 -10.38
C MET A 199 6.51 20.44 -11.84
N GLY A 200 5.41 20.39 -12.58
CA GLY A 200 5.43 19.96 -13.98
C GLY A 200 5.56 18.45 -14.17
N ILE A 201 5.40 17.65 -13.11
CA ILE A 201 5.23 16.19 -13.26
C ILE A 201 3.88 15.93 -13.93
N CYS A 202 3.89 15.49 -15.19
CA CYS A 202 2.68 15.30 -15.99
C CYS A 202 2.08 13.88 -15.93
N GLU A 203 2.75 12.91 -15.30
CA GLU A 203 2.35 11.50 -15.37
C GLU A 203 1.62 11.01 -14.12
N SER A 204 0.29 11.16 -14.13
CA SER A 204 -0.59 10.44 -13.22
C SER A 204 -0.71 8.96 -13.60
N SER A 205 -0.60 8.10 -12.61
CA SER A 205 -0.61 6.63 -12.74
C SER A 205 -1.51 6.04 -11.66
N LEU A 206 -2.10 4.89 -11.94
CA LEU A 206 -2.61 4.04 -10.87
C LEU A 206 -1.44 3.67 -9.96
N ILE A 207 -1.59 3.86 -8.65
CA ILE A 207 -0.64 3.42 -7.64
C ILE A 207 -1.34 2.55 -6.59
N HIS A 208 -0.60 1.64 -5.97
CA HIS A 208 -1.08 0.82 -4.87
C HIS A 208 -1.40 1.67 -3.64
N ASN A 209 -0.50 2.62 -3.33
CA ASN A 209 -0.61 3.60 -2.24
C ASN A 209 -0.67 3.00 -0.83
N ASP A 210 -0.26 1.75 -0.68
CA ASP A 210 -0.08 1.04 0.61
C ASP A 210 0.81 -0.19 0.42
N ILE A 211 1.77 -0.11 -0.50
CA ILE A 211 2.61 -1.25 -0.82
C ILE A 211 3.77 -1.37 0.17
N ASP A 212 3.68 -2.42 1.00
CA ASP A 212 4.75 -2.91 1.85
C ASP A 212 4.68 -4.46 1.90
N GLY A 213 5.58 -5.07 2.66
CA GLY A 213 5.74 -6.52 2.74
C GLY A 213 4.58 -7.23 3.43
N ARG A 214 3.72 -6.53 4.16
CA ARG A 214 2.44 -7.09 4.67
C ARG A 214 1.43 -7.28 3.54
N ASN A 215 1.57 -6.51 2.46
CA ASN A 215 0.72 -6.56 1.28
C ASN A 215 1.37 -7.29 0.10
N ILE A 216 2.55 -7.89 0.30
CA ILE A 216 3.22 -8.78 -0.66
C ILE A 216 3.06 -10.21 -0.17
N ILE A 217 2.39 -11.06 -0.94
CA ILE A 217 2.12 -12.45 -0.57
C ILE A 217 3.11 -13.37 -1.26
N VAL A 218 3.59 -14.34 -0.49
CA VAL A 218 4.53 -15.38 -0.91
C VAL A 218 4.02 -16.75 -0.46
N ASN A 219 4.40 -17.80 -1.19
CA ASN A 219 4.13 -19.18 -0.82
C ASN A 219 5.42 -19.97 -0.74
N ILE A 220 5.45 -20.96 0.15
CA ILE A 220 6.53 -21.95 0.22
C ILE A 220 6.07 -23.18 -0.55
N VAL A 221 6.67 -23.43 -1.71
CA VAL A 221 6.36 -24.58 -2.58
C VAL A 221 7.62 -25.39 -2.75
N GLU A 222 7.58 -26.66 -2.32
CA GLU A 222 8.74 -27.58 -2.37
C GLU A 222 9.98 -26.98 -1.70
N GLY A 223 9.77 -26.31 -0.55
CA GLY A 223 10.83 -25.66 0.22
C GLY A 223 11.37 -24.36 -0.39
N LYS A 224 10.82 -23.86 -1.49
CA LYS A 224 11.23 -22.59 -2.12
C LYS A 224 10.17 -21.52 -1.93
N ILE A 225 10.60 -20.30 -1.59
CA ILE A 225 9.72 -19.14 -1.51
C ILE A 225 9.45 -18.61 -2.92
N LYS A 226 8.18 -18.40 -3.24
CA LYS A 226 7.73 -17.87 -4.53
C LYS A 226 6.77 -16.71 -4.31
N PHE A 227 6.90 -15.65 -5.09
CA PHE A 227 5.93 -14.56 -5.13
C PHE A 227 4.57 -15.05 -5.61
N SER A 228 3.53 -14.74 -4.85
CA SER A 228 2.16 -15.15 -5.16
C SER A 228 1.31 -14.00 -5.66
N GLY A 229 1.50 -12.79 -5.12
CA GLY A 229 0.80 -11.60 -5.59
C GLY A 229 0.86 -10.43 -4.62
N LEU A 230 0.24 -9.32 -5.00
CA LEU A 230 0.01 -8.15 -4.16
C LEU A 230 -1.45 -8.18 -3.66
N ILE A 231 -1.73 -7.66 -2.48
CA ILE A 231 -3.09 -7.61 -1.90
C ILE A 231 -3.40 -6.23 -1.30
N ASP A 232 -4.67 -6.03 -0.89
CA ASP A 232 -5.15 -4.83 -0.18
C ASP A 232 -5.09 -3.54 -1.00
N PHE A 233 -5.78 -3.53 -2.14
CA PHE A 233 -5.84 -2.41 -3.08
C PHE A 233 -6.80 -1.28 -2.63
N GLU A 234 -7.22 -1.26 -1.37
CA GLU A 234 -8.23 -0.33 -0.86
C GLU A 234 -7.76 1.13 -0.68
N GLN A 235 -6.45 1.35 -0.78
CA GLN A 235 -5.84 2.67 -0.76
C GLN A 235 -5.49 3.19 -2.16
N CYS A 236 -5.67 2.36 -3.20
CA CYS A 236 -5.32 2.69 -4.56
C CYS A 236 -5.96 4.01 -5.00
N CYS A 237 -5.20 4.75 -5.79
CA CYS A 237 -5.61 6.02 -6.35
C CYS A 237 -4.80 6.35 -7.59
N ILE A 238 -5.22 7.41 -8.29
CA ILE A 238 -4.47 7.99 -9.38
C ILE A 238 -3.59 9.09 -8.79
N ASP A 239 -2.30 8.80 -8.73
CA ASP A 239 -1.27 9.59 -8.07
C ASP A 239 0.02 9.57 -8.92
N TYR A 240 1.11 10.12 -8.42
CA TYR A 240 2.42 9.98 -9.06
C TYR A 240 3.08 8.64 -8.71
N ALA A 241 3.66 7.97 -9.70
CA ALA A 241 4.32 6.67 -9.55
C ALA A 241 5.45 6.65 -8.49
N GLY A 242 6.13 7.79 -8.29
CA GLY A 242 7.18 7.92 -7.28
C GLY A 242 6.69 7.64 -5.86
N ARG A 243 5.39 7.72 -5.58
CA ARG A 243 4.86 7.52 -4.23
C ARG A 243 5.03 6.08 -3.72
N ASP A 244 4.70 5.09 -4.53
CA ASP A 244 4.93 3.68 -4.17
C ASP A 244 6.44 3.38 -4.07
N LEU A 245 7.26 4.01 -4.92
CA LEU A 245 8.72 3.88 -4.84
C LEU A 245 9.27 4.43 -3.51
N VAL A 246 8.80 5.60 -3.07
CA VAL A 246 9.17 6.20 -1.77
C VAL A 246 8.82 5.25 -0.61
N PHE A 247 7.69 4.54 -0.68
CA PHE A 247 7.33 3.56 0.35
C PHE A 247 8.35 2.42 0.46
N PHE A 248 8.80 1.86 -0.67
CA PHE A 248 9.86 0.85 -0.66
C PHE A 248 11.19 1.38 -0.13
N TYR A 249 11.58 2.60 -0.53
CA TYR A 249 12.81 3.20 0.00
C TYR A 249 12.75 3.37 1.51
N ARG A 250 11.69 4.01 2.00
CA ARG A 250 11.50 4.23 3.42
C ARG A 250 11.48 2.93 4.23
N ARG A 251 10.77 1.92 3.74
CA ARG A 251 10.56 0.66 4.47
C ARG A 251 11.75 -0.30 4.36
N TYR A 252 12.41 -0.34 3.21
CA TYR A 252 13.42 -1.36 2.91
C TYR A 252 14.77 -0.77 2.57
N PHE A 253 14.83 0.14 1.59
CA PHE A 253 16.11 0.48 0.96
C PHE A 253 16.93 1.54 1.69
N LEU A 254 16.42 2.14 2.77
CA LEU A 254 17.24 2.95 3.68
C LEU A 254 17.94 2.11 4.76
N ASN A 255 17.56 0.84 4.92
CA ASN A 255 18.20 -0.07 5.85
C ASN A 255 19.46 -0.68 5.21
N LYS A 256 20.62 -0.47 5.85
CA LYS A 256 21.92 -0.98 5.38
C LYS A 256 21.93 -2.50 5.19
N GLU A 257 21.30 -3.28 6.08
CA GLU A 257 21.22 -4.74 5.96
C GLU A 257 20.52 -5.17 4.67
N PHE A 258 19.48 -4.45 4.26
CA PHE A 258 18.74 -4.75 3.04
C PHE A 258 19.43 -4.21 1.78
N GLN A 259 20.17 -3.11 1.91
CA GLN A 259 21.06 -2.62 0.84
C GLN A 259 22.17 -3.61 0.55
N ASP A 260 22.87 -4.10 1.58
CA ASP A 260 23.99 -5.05 1.45
C ASP A 260 23.51 -6.39 0.83
N LYS A 261 22.23 -6.72 0.98
CA LYS A 261 21.56 -7.89 0.35
C LYS A 261 21.10 -7.64 -1.08
N GLY A 262 21.28 -6.45 -1.65
CA GLY A 262 20.98 -6.12 -3.05
C GLY A 262 19.48 -6.04 -3.39
N PHE A 263 18.60 -5.83 -2.40
CA PHE A 263 17.15 -5.81 -2.64
C PHE A 263 16.70 -4.61 -3.48
N GLU A 264 17.30 -3.45 -3.26
CA GLU A 264 17.04 -2.24 -4.04
C GLU A 264 17.36 -2.47 -5.53
N GLU A 265 18.57 -2.98 -5.81
CA GLU A 265 19.01 -3.25 -7.18
C GLU A 265 18.05 -4.21 -7.90
N GLN A 266 17.66 -5.30 -7.24
CA GLN A 266 16.72 -6.27 -7.83
C GLN A 266 15.35 -5.65 -8.10
N PHE A 267 14.81 -4.89 -7.14
CA PHE A 267 13.53 -4.21 -7.29
C PHE A 267 13.55 -3.21 -8.45
N LEU A 268 14.55 -2.32 -8.49
CA LEU A 268 14.68 -1.30 -9.54
C LEU A 268 14.90 -1.93 -10.91
N ARG A 269 15.69 -3.01 -11.00
CA ARG A 269 15.87 -3.77 -12.24
C ARG A 269 14.54 -4.35 -12.73
N GLY A 270 13.75 -4.95 -11.84
CA GLY A 270 12.44 -5.48 -12.17
C GLY A 270 11.45 -4.40 -12.61
N TYR A 271 11.46 -3.25 -11.93
CA TYR A 271 10.66 -2.09 -12.32
C TYR A 271 11.02 -1.60 -13.73
N ALA A 272 12.32 -1.43 -13.99
CA ALA A 272 12.86 -0.95 -15.25
C ALA A 272 12.52 -1.84 -16.47
N GLU A 273 12.25 -3.15 -16.26
CA GLU A 273 11.80 -4.03 -17.35
C GLU A 273 10.43 -3.65 -17.93
N ALA A 274 9.54 -3.06 -17.12
CA ALA A 274 8.18 -2.76 -17.53
C ALA A 274 7.92 -1.25 -17.69
N ARG A 275 8.65 -0.42 -16.95
CA ARG A 275 8.55 1.05 -17.02
C ARG A 275 9.88 1.69 -16.61
N ARG A 276 10.29 2.74 -17.33
CA ARG A 276 11.42 3.57 -16.92
C ARG A 276 11.13 4.21 -15.53
N ILE A 277 12.13 4.20 -14.65
CA ILE A 277 12.05 4.92 -13.38
C ILE A 277 11.85 6.41 -13.67
N PRO A 278 10.86 7.08 -13.06
CA PRO A 278 10.63 8.49 -13.34
C PRO A 278 11.84 9.34 -12.95
N LYS A 279 12.34 10.19 -13.86
CA LYS A 279 13.52 11.03 -13.64
C LYS A 279 13.38 11.91 -12.39
N TYR A 280 12.21 12.50 -12.18
CA TYR A 280 11.93 13.32 -11.00
C TYR A 280 12.11 12.56 -9.69
N PHE A 281 11.88 11.24 -9.67
CA PHE A 281 12.05 10.43 -8.48
C PHE A 281 13.53 10.27 -8.15
N GLU A 282 14.37 9.99 -9.15
CA GLU A 282 15.82 9.87 -8.99
C GLU A 282 16.44 11.21 -8.56
N GLU A 283 16.02 12.31 -9.19
CA GLU A 283 16.56 13.65 -8.93
C GLU A 283 16.10 14.23 -7.59
N ASN A 284 14.93 13.83 -7.09
CA ASN A 284 14.29 14.44 -5.92
C ASN A 284 13.97 13.44 -4.79
N LEU A 285 14.66 12.31 -4.72
CA LEU A 285 14.39 11.26 -3.73
C LEU A 285 14.40 11.80 -2.29
N ASN A 286 15.37 12.66 -1.94
CA ASN A 286 15.45 13.24 -0.59
C ASN A 286 14.22 14.10 -0.26
N LEU A 287 13.82 14.98 -1.17
CA LEU A 287 12.63 15.82 -1.03
C LEU A 287 11.36 14.96 -0.90
N LEU A 288 11.23 13.92 -1.72
CA LEU A 288 10.08 13.01 -1.68
C LEU A 288 10.01 12.19 -0.38
N LEU A 289 11.14 11.70 0.12
CA LEU A 289 11.23 11.03 1.43
C LEU A 289 10.87 11.98 2.57
N MET A 290 11.29 13.23 2.48
CA MET A 290 10.98 14.20 3.52
C MET A 290 9.51 14.64 3.52
N ILE A 291 8.90 14.80 2.34
CA ILE A 291 7.43 14.96 2.21
C ILE A 291 6.71 13.77 2.86
N GLU A 292 7.21 12.56 2.67
CA GLU A 292 6.65 11.36 3.29
C GLU A 292 6.81 11.37 4.82
N GLY A 293 7.96 11.79 5.35
CA GLY A 293 8.16 11.96 6.79
C GLY A 293 7.18 12.97 7.39
N VAL A 294 7.04 14.14 6.76
CA VAL A 294 6.06 15.17 7.16
C VAL A 294 4.64 14.60 7.11
N ARG A 295 4.30 13.88 6.03
CA ARG A 295 2.99 13.23 5.90
C ARG A 295 2.75 12.30 7.09
N ILE A 296 3.68 11.41 7.41
CA ILE A 296 3.54 10.47 8.52
C ILE A 296 3.29 11.23 9.82
N CYS A 297 4.19 12.16 10.18
CA CYS A 297 4.07 12.96 11.40
C CYS A 297 2.74 13.72 11.50
N SER A 298 2.20 14.19 10.36
CA SER A 298 0.95 14.96 10.32
C SER A 298 -0.28 14.20 10.81
N TRP A 299 -0.32 12.86 10.70
CA TRP A 299 -1.51 12.08 11.07
C TRP A 299 -1.28 11.07 12.19
N THR A 300 -0.06 10.56 12.38
CA THR A 300 0.21 9.44 13.32
C THR A 300 0.39 9.85 14.77
N TYR A 301 0.77 11.10 15.02
CA TYR A 301 1.01 11.59 16.38
C TYR A 301 -0.21 11.42 17.29
N GLY A 302 -0.03 10.73 18.40
CA GLY A 302 -1.08 10.37 19.36
C GLY A 302 -2.01 9.22 18.91
N ILE A 303 -1.79 8.63 17.74
CA ILE A 303 -2.63 7.55 17.17
C ILE A 303 -1.82 6.27 16.95
N PHE A 304 -0.59 6.38 16.45
CA PHE A 304 0.25 5.24 16.10
C PHE A 304 1.73 5.57 16.39
N PRO A 305 2.17 5.40 17.66
CA PRO A 305 3.48 5.88 18.13
C PRO A 305 4.66 5.35 17.31
N ASP A 306 4.72 4.05 17.06
CA ASP A 306 5.84 3.43 16.32
C ASP A 306 5.97 4.02 14.90
N TYR A 307 4.84 4.22 14.22
CA TYR A 307 4.84 4.81 12.88
C TYR A 307 5.11 6.31 12.90
N TYR A 308 4.77 7.01 14.00
CA TYR A 308 5.22 8.39 14.23
C TYR A 308 6.75 8.47 14.39
N GLU A 309 7.34 7.59 15.18
CA GLU A 309 8.79 7.51 15.36
C GLU A 309 9.52 7.20 14.04
N GLU A 310 8.97 6.30 13.22
CA GLU A 310 9.47 6.08 11.85
C GLU A 310 9.51 7.39 11.04
N GLY A 311 8.45 8.20 11.14
CA GLY A 311 8.37 9.51 10.47
C GLY A 311 9.46 10.47 10.94
N ILE A 312 9.62 10.62 12.26
CA ILE A 312 10.66 11.49 12.84
C ILE A 312 12.06 11.02 12.45
N ASN A 313 12.34 9.72 12.52
CA ASN A 313 13.63 9.15 12.13
C ASN A 313 13.93 9.37 10.65
N LEU A 314 12.91 9.31 9.78
CA LEU A 314 13.06 9.64 8.37
C LEU A 314 13.43 11.11 8.17
N LEU A 315 12.77 12.04 8.86
CA LEU A 315 13.11 13.47 8.79
C LEU A 315 14.56 13.71 9.24
N LYS A 316 14.96 13.13 10.38
CA LYS A 316 16.34 13.22 10.89
C LYS A 316 17.37 12.67 9.90
N LEU A 317 17.04 11.60 9.19
CA LEU A 317 17.93 11.00 8.19
C LEU A 317 18.08 11.88 6.95
N CYS A 318 16.98 12.45 6.45
CA CYS A 318 16.99 13.34 5.28
C CYS A 318 17.76 14.64 5.55
N LEU A 319 17.56 15.25 6.72
CA LEU A 319 18.20 16.51 7.10
C LEU A 319 19.72 16.38 7.36
N LYS A 320 20.23 15.18 7.65
CA LYS A 320 21.68 14.94 7.81
C LYS A 320 22.45 14.81 6.49
N LYS A 321 21.75 14.64 5.36
CA LYS A 321 22.36 14.46 4.04
C LYS A 321 22.54 15.78 3.27
N GLU A 322 22.11 16.88 3.86
CA GLU A 322 22.33 18.26 3.40
C GLU A 322 23.54 18.85 4.11
#